data_AF-A0A183FXE0-F1
#
_entry.id   AF-A0A183FXE0-F1
#
_cell.length_a   1.000
_cell.length_b   1.000
_cell.length_c   1.000
_cell.angle_alpha   90.00
_cell.angle_beta   90.00
_cell.angle_gamma   90.00
#
_symmetry.space_group_name_H-M   'P 1'
#
loop_
_entity.id
_entity.type
_entity.pdbx_description
1 polymer ?
#
loop_
_entity_poly.entity_id
_entity_poly.type
_entity_poly.pdbx_seq_one_letter_code
_entity_poly.pdbx_strand_id
1 'polypeptide(L)'
;MIHTTVTLYADKNELLQIDAHKCYRDLIKVAAFNILHIRTTYRVIGRERLSISAAECSEAVSKNALHGHPLIEILPGLFSTTEIEQENISLTLTGTTIFKRTIYSFEKNAIAAIDDHTIISPLGNLDNCTSSTGSCLLNNAIVTWKPEAKAPSCRLEAIGIFDALVTLRFVLIPDQDLAFEFDQDYLKTFKTLQFCEINQGYLSTSQHILAFPDVPSAMMIQDYIIHHGDRRRRDVRNITRPDNRQSEYNLISEQPSLAIQVFGTKATPNFETNPITDSRLLQAIKTWNVTHQIFSRSRLYKTENQQISALRTIRYAEYRVRQLQQFTSVEKTRPLTYAEQMIQRDLSTGLTDIFDNYLNAEFGQLVLRELGNMDYPTPPTIHQY
;
A
#
# COMPACT_ATOMS: atom_id res chain seq x y z
N MET A 1 -16.65 23.26 8.95
CA MET A 1 -17.26 22.63 7.75
C MET A 1 -17.10 23.63 6.62
N ILE A 2 -16.69 23.17 5.44
CA ILE A 2 -16.50 24.02 4.27
C ILE A 2 -17.35 23.49 3.11
N HIS A 3 -17.70 24.38 2.18
CA HIS A 3 -18.32 24.04 0.91
C HIS A 3 -17.25 24.14 -0.19
N THR A 4 -17.03 23.07 -0.95
CA THR A 4 -15.97 23.00 -1.97
C THR A 4 -16.32 21.96 -3.04
N THR A 5 -15.69 22.05 -4.20
CA THR A 5 -15.82 21.03 -5.24
C THR A 5 -14.96 19.81 -4.93
N VAL A 6 -15.48 18.62 -5.24
CA VAL A 6 -14.76 17.35 -5.10
C VAL A 6 -14.84 16.55 -6.40
N THR A 7 -13.71 16.02 -6.85
CA THR A 7 -13.66 15.03 -7.93
C THR A 7 -13.63 13.65 -7.31
N LEU A 8 -14.66 12.84 -7.61
CA LEU A 8 -14.77 11.46 -7.14
C LEU A 8 -14.14 10.52 -8.15
N TYR A 9 -13.26 9.64 -7.67
CA TYR A 9 -12.61 8.59 -8.45
C TYR A 9 -12.94 7.22 -7.88
N ALA A 10 -13.11 6.24 -8.77
CA ALA A 10 -13.25 4.82 -8.44
C ALA A 10 -12.37 3.96 -9.35
N ASP A 11 -12.27 2.68 -9.04
CA ASP A 11 -11.54 1.72 -9.88
C ASP A 11 -12.20 1.57 -11.26
N LYS A 12 -11.36 1.55 -12.29
CA LYS A 12 -11.74 1.26 -13.66
C LYS A 12 -12.33 -0.13 -13.73
N ASN A 13 -13.50 -0.23 -14.34
CA ASN A 13 -14.16 -1.52 -14.58
C ASN A 13 -13.76 -2.13 -15.94
N GLU A 14 -12.78 -1.55 -16.63
CA GLU A 14 -12.26 -2.06 -17.90
C GLU A 14 -11.22 -3.16 -17.64
N LEU A 15 -11.66 -4.40 -17.76
CA LEU A 15 -10.78 -5.56 -17.73
C LEU A 15 -9.90 -5.58 -18.98
N LEU A 16 -8.59 -5.85 -18.81
CA LEU A 16 -7.69 -5.99 -19.94
C LEU A 16 -8.03 -7.28 -20.68
N GLN A 17 -8.61 -7.14 -21.88
CA GLN A 17 -8.85 -8.27 -22.78
C GLN A 17 -7.59 -8.58 -23.58
N ILE A 18 -7.11 -9.82 -23.45
CA ILE A 18 -5.91 -10.33 -24.14
C ILE A 18 -6.34 -11.49 -25.04
N ASP A 19 -5.95 -11.45 -26.31
CA ASP A 19 -6.17 -12.56 -27.24
C ASP A 19 -5.41 -13.82 -26.79
N ALA A 20 -6.13 -14.93 -26.69
CA ALA A 20 -5.64 -16.21 -26.22
C ALA A 20 -6.09 -17.38 -27.10
N HIS A 21 -5.32 -18.46 -27.04
CA HIS A 21 -5.54 -19.65 -27.85
C HIS A 21 -5.44 -20.88 -26.97
N LYS A 22 -6.48 -21.72 -26.99
CA LYS A 22 -6.48 -23.01 -26.30
C LYS A 22 -6.17 -24.10 -27.31
N CYS A 23 -5.05 -24.77 -27.14
CA CYS A 23 -4.65 -25.87 -28.01
C CYS A 23 -4.70 -27.22 -27.29
N TYR A 24 -5.16 -28.25 -27.99
CA TYR A 24 -5.18 -29.62 -27.50
C TYR A 24 -5.08 -30.61 -28.66
N ARG A 25 -4.78 -31.86 -28.33
CA ARG A 25 -4.83 -32.97 -29.28
C ARG A 25 -5.78 -34.06 -28.78
N ASP A 26 -6.64 -34.53 -29.66
CA ASP A 26 -7.54 -35.65 -29.41
C ASP A 26 -6.92 -36.92 -30.02
N LEU A 27 -6.58 -37.87 -29.16
CA LEU A 27 -6.05 -39.18 -29.51
C LEU A 27 -7.20 -40.19 -29.59
N ILE A 28 -7.42 -40.75 -30.78
CA ILE A 28 -8.47 -41.72 -31.06
C ILE A 28 -7.83 -43.09 -31.24
N LYS A 29 -8.20 -44.05 -30.38
CA LYS A 29 -7.78 -45.46 -30.48
C LYS A 29 -8.82 -46.21 -31.30
N VAL A 30 -8.43 -46.78 -32.43
CA VAL A 30 -9.32 -47.49 -33.36
C VAL A 30 -8.89 -48.96 -33.45
N ALA A 31 -9.83 -49.87 -33.26
CA ALA A 31 -9.69 -51.29 -33.57
C ALA A 31 -10.16 -51.51 -35.01
N ALA A 32 -9.30 -52.10 -35.83
CA ALA A 32 -9.69 -52.68 -37.10
C ALA A 32 -9.69 -54.21 -36.97
N PHE A 33 -10.85 -54.81 -37.17
CA PHE A 33 -10.97 -56.25 -37.28
C PHE A 33 -11.01 -56.65 -38.74
N ASN A 34 -10.15 -57.60 -39.13
CA ASN A 34 -10.01 -58.08 -40.50
C ASN A 34 -10.14 -59.60 -40.56
N ILE A 35 -10.83 -60.11 -41.59
CA ILE A 35 -10.84 -61.52 -41.98
C ILE A 35 -10.54 -61.59 -43.48
N LEU A 36 -9.36 -62.09 -43.83
CA LEU A 36 -8.87 -62.32 -45.19
C LEU A 36 -9.05 -61.13 -46.15
N HIS A 37 -9.13 -59.89 -45.63
CA HIS A 37 -9.53 -58.68 -46.37
C HIS A 37 -10.93 -58.73 -47.02
N ILE A 38 -11.72 -59.77 -46.73
CA ILE A 38 -13.11 -59.91 -47.19
C ILE A 38 -14.03 -59.01 -46.35
N ARG A 39 -13.73 -58.88 -45.05
CA ARG A 39 -14.48 -58.04 -44.13
C ARG A 39 -13.55 -57.30 -43.18
N THR A 40 -13.45 -55.99 -43.38
CA THR A 40 -12.78 -55.07 -42.48
C THR A 40 -13.82 -54.23 -41.76
N THR A 41 -13.76 -54.17 -40.43
CA THR A 41 -14.65 -53.33 -39.61
C THR A 41 -13.82 -52.46 -38.68
N TYR A 42 -14.19 -51.18 -38.57
CA TYR A 42 -13.54 -50.22 -37.70
C TYR A 42 -14.41 -49.91 -36.50
N ARG A 43 -13.82 -49.90 -35.31
CA ARG A 43 -14.49 -49.52 -34.07
C ARG A 43 -13.60 -48.62 -33.24
N VAL A 44 -14.13 -47.47 -32.81
CA VAL A 44 -13.45 -46.59 -31.86
C VAL A 44 -13.49 -47.26 -30.48
N ILE A 45 -12.30 -47.50 -29.91
CA ILE A 45 -12.12 -48.15 -28.60
C ILE A 45 -12.04 -47.08 -27.50
N GLY A 46 -11.47 -45.92 -27.81
CA GLY A 46 -11.32 -44.84 -26.84
C GLY A 46 -10.93 -43.52 -27.50
N ARG A 47 -11.23 -42.44 -26.79
CA ARG A 47 -10.81 -41.08 -27.11
C ARG A 47 -10.21 -40.46 -25.87
N GLU A 48 -9.06 -39.83 -26.03
CA GLU A 48 -8.32 -39.21 -24.94
C GLU A 48 -7.84 -37.85 -25.40
N ARG A 49 -8.09 -36.82 -24.58
CA ARG A 49 -7.65 -35.46 -24.87
C ARG A 49 -6.38 -35.17 -24.10
N LEU A 50 -5.34 -34.75 -24.82
CA LEU A 50 -4.02 -34.49 -24.29
C LEU A 50 -3.61 -33.04 -24.57
N SER A 51 -2.87 -32.45 -23.64
CA SER A 51 -2.20 -31.18 -23.87
C SER A 51 -1.09 -31.33 -24.93
N ILE A 52 -0.82 -30.24 -25.65
CA ILE A 52 0.35 -30.10 -26.54
C ILE A 52 1.33 -29.09 -25.95
N SER A 53 2.52 -28.97 -26.53
CA SER A 53 3.50 -27.98 -26.07
C SER A 53 3.09 -26.54 -26.48
N ALA A 54 3.56 -25.55 -25.72
CA ALA A 54 3.31 -24.14 -26.03
C ALA A 54 3.90 -23.73 -27.39
N ALA A 55 5.03 -24.34 -27.77
CA ALA A 55 5.69 -24.12 -29.05
C ALA A 55 4.84 -24.65 -30.22
N GLU A 56 4.31 -25.88 -30.11
CA GLU A 56 3.40 -26.45 -31.11
C GLU A 56 2.11 -25.62 -31.22
N CYS A 57 1.56 -25.16 -30.10
CA CYS A 57 0.37 -24.29 -30.11
C CYS A 57 0.66 -22.96 -30.84
N SER A 58 1.81 -22.35 -30.58
CA SER A 58 2.23 -21.11 -31.24
C SER A 58 2.50 -21.31 -32.73
N GLU A 59 3.05 -22.46 -33.11
CA GLU A 59 3.22 -22.85 -34.51
C GLU A 59 1.87 -23.04 -35.21
N ALA A 60 0.94 -23.76 -34.57
CA ALA A 60 -0.41 -23.98 -35.11
C ALA A 60 -1.16 -22.66 -35.35
N VAL A 61 -1.07 -21.72 -34.40
CA VAL A 61 -1.71 -20.40 -34.51
C VAL A 61 -1.04 -19.51 -35.56
N SER A 62 0.29 -19.54 -35.68
CA SER A 62 1.02 -18.67 -36.62
C SER A 62 0.96 -19.15 -38.06
N LYS A 63 1.03 -20.47 -38.29
CA LYS A 63 1.06 -21.06 -39.64
C LYS A 63 -0.29 -21.58 -40.12
N ASN A 64 -1.31 -21.65 -39.24
CA ASN A 64 -2.55 -22.40 -39.48
C ASN A 64 -2.28 -23.84 -39.97
N ALA A 65 -1.16 -24.41 -39.53
CA ALA A 65 -0.72 -25.75 -39.87
C ALA A 65 0.11 -26.32 -38.71
N LEU A 66 0.00 -27.62 -38.47
CA LEU A 66 0.82 -28.31 -37.48
C LEU A 66 1.36 -29.61 -38.07
N HIS A 67 2.67 -29.82 -37.97
CA HIS A 67 3.39 -30.95 -38.57
C HIS A 67 3.09 -31.16 -40.08
N GLY A 68 2.90 -30.08 -40.82
CA GLY A 68 2.58 -30.13 -42.26
C GLY A 68 1.11 -30.43 -42.58
N HIS A 69 0.25 -30.60 -41.58
CA HIS A 69 -1.19 -30.75 -41.77
C HIS A 69 -1.89 -29.40 -41.58
N PRO A 70 -2.71 -28.93 -42.55
CA PRO A 70 -3.44 -27.68 -42.42
C PRO A 70 -4.55 -27.81 -41.37
N LEU A 71 -4.75 -26.76 -40.57
CA LEU A 71 -5.91 -26.63 -39.71
C LEU A 71 -7.01 -25.87 -40.46
N ILE A 72 -8.22 -26.43 -40.45
CA ILE A 72 -9.39 -25.87 -41.11
C ILE A 72 -10.36 -25.41 -40.02
N GLU A 73 -10.98 -24.25 -40.21
CA GLU A 73 -12.02 -23.75 -39.31
C GLU A 73 -13.28 -24.62 -39.43
N ILE A 74 -13.65 -25.31 -38.35
CA ILE A 74 -14.86 -26.15 -38.29
C ILE A 74 -16.04 -25.33 -37.76
N LEU A 75 -15.77 -24.47 -36.77
CA LEU A 75 -16.72 -23.55 -36.16
C LEU A 75 -16.02 -22.19 -36.00
N PRO A 76 -16.74 -21.07 -35.90
CA PRO A 76 -16.14 -19.76 -35.67
C PRO A 76 -15.17 -19.79 -34.49
N GLY A 77 -13.88 -19.57 -34.77
CA GLY A 77 -12.82 -19.60 -33.76
C GLY A 77 -12.28 -20.99 -33.38
N LEU A 78 -12.81 -22.09 -33.92
CA LEU A 78 -12.31 -23.45 -33.70
C LEU A 78 -11.68 -24.01 -34.97
N PHE A 79 -10.38 -24.25 -34.92
CA PHE A 79 -9.57 -24.78 -36.00
C PHE A 79 -9.15 -26.20 -35.68
N SER A 80 -9.19 -27.09 -36.67
CA SER A 80 -8.81 -28.49 -36.47
C SER A 80 -8.19 -29.11 -37.72
N THR A 81 -7.26 -30.03 -37.53
CA THR A 81 -6.76 -30.88 -38.62
C THR A 81 -7.79 -31.94 -38.99
N THR A 82 -7.63 -32.56 -40.16
CA THR A 82 -8.23 -33.87 -40.44
C THR A 82 -7.63 -34.95 -39.53
N GLU A 83 -8.23 -36.14 -39.47
CA GLU A 83 -7.65 -37.28 -38.74
C GLU A 83 -6.30 -37.66 -39.34
N ILE A 84 -5.24 -37.57 -38.52
CA ILE A 84 -3.88 -37.95 -38.90
C ILE A 84 -3.58 -39.35 -38.35
N GLU A 85 -3.17 -40.27 -39.21
CA GLU A 85 -2.72 -41.60 -38.82
C GLU A 85 -1.26 -41.54 -38.35
N GLN A 86 -0.97 -42.00 -37.13
CA GLN A 86 0.37 -41.88 -36.54
C GLN A 86 1.37 -42.95 -37.04
N GLU A 87 0.89 -44.04 -37.65
CA GLU A 87 1.70 -45.19 -38.03
C GLU A 87 1.28 -45.74 -39.40
N ASN A 88 2.20 -46.37 -40.14
CA ASN A 88 1.86 -47.13 -41.34
C ASN A 88 1.11 -48.40 -40.93
N ILE A 89 -0.21 -48.37 -41.04
CA ILE A 89 -1.09 -49.47 -40.58
C ILE A 89 -1.04 -50.62 -41.58
N SER A 90 -0.42 -51.73 -41.22
CA SER A 90 -0.63 -53.01 -41.89
C SER A 90 -1.73 -53.79 -41.17
N LEU A 91 -2.81 -54.11 -41.89
CA LEU A 91 -3.88 -54.95 -41.36
C LEU A 91 -3.41 -56.41 -41.36
N THR A 92 -3.62 -57.13 -40.26
CA THR A 92 -3.35 -58.58 -40.23
C THR A 92 -4.34 -59.33 -41.12
N LEU A 93 -3.91 -60.48 -41.66
CA LEU A 93 -4.77 -61.31 -42.52
C LEU A 93 -6.02 -61.80 -41.78
N THR A 94 -5.88 -62.09 -40.49
CA THR A 94 -6.99 -62.40 -39.58
C THR A 94 -6.71 -61.77 -38.21
N GLY A 95 -7.75 -61.26 -37.54
CA GLY A 95 -7.66 -60.73 -36.18
C GLY A 95 -7.94 -59.24 -36.06
N THR A 96 -7.57 -58.66 -34.91
CA THR A 96 -7.80 -57.25 -34.59
C THR A 96 -6.46 -56.52 -34.47
N THR A 97 -6.30 -55.42 -35.20
CA THR A 97 -5.19 -54.47 -35.01
C THR A 97 -5.72 -53.21 -34.33
N ILE A 98 -4.92 -52.62 -33.44
CA ILE A 98 -5.25 -51.36 -32.78
C ILE A 98 -4.25 -50.33 -33.24
N PHE A 99 -4.73 -49.22 -33.77
CA PHE A 99 -3.90 -48.09 -34.17
C PHE A 99 -4.46 -46.78 -33.61
N LYS A 100 -3.63 -45.74 -33.66
CA LYS A 100 -3.92 -44.42 -33.10
C LYS A 100 -4.07 -43.40 -34.22
N ARG A 101 -5.10 -42.57 -34.10
CA ARG A 101 -5.31 -41.38 -34.91
C ARG A 101 -5.27 -40.15 -34.03
N THR A 102 -4.78 -39.04 -34.57
CA THR A 102 -4.67 -37.77 -33.83
C THR A 102 -5.39 -36.68 -34.59
N ILE A 103 -6.11 -35.85 -33.85
CA ILE A 103 -6.68 -34.61 -34.34
C ILE A 103 -6.08 -33.49 -33.49
N TYR A 104 -5.46 -32.51 -34.13
CA TYR A 104 -5.00 -31.29 -33.45
C TYR A 104 -6.04 -30.21 -33.62
N SER A 105 -6.36 -29.51 -32.54
CA SER A 105 -7.30 -28.40 -32.59
C SER A 105 -6.83 -27.23 -31.73
N PHE A 106 -7.21 -26.02 -32.15
CA PHE A 106 -7.11 -24.85 -31.30
C PHE A 106 -8.37 -23.99 -31.35
N GLU A 107 -8.69 -23.37 -30.23
CA GLU A 107 -9.81 -22.46 -30.03
C GLU A 107 -9.29 -21.05 -29.76
N LYS A 108 -9.76 -20.06 -30.52
CA LYS A 108 -9.42 -18.65 -30.38
C LYS A 108 -10.46 -17.94 -29.53
N ASN A 109 -10.03 -17.30 -28.45
CA ASN A 109 -10.91 -16.48 -27.59
C ASN A 109 -10.10 -15.41 -26.85
N ALA A 110 -10.73 -14.57 -26.03
CA ALA A 110 -10.05 -13.59 -25.19
C ALA A 110 -10.04 -14.02 -23.72
N ILE A 111 -8.97 -13.69 -23.00
CA ILE A 111 -8.88 -13.75 -21.54
C ILE A 111 -8.96 -12.34 -20.96
N ALA A 112 -9.57 -12.21 -19.79
CA ALA A 112 -9.64 -10.95 -19.05
C ALA A 112 -8.67 -11.01 -17.86
N ALA A 113 -7.68 -10.12 -17.83
CA ALA A 113 -6.78 -9.97 -16.70
C ALA A 113 -7.21 -8.78 -15.83
N ILE A 114 -7.42 -9.02 -14.53
CA ILE A 114 -7.70 -7.96 -13.53
C ILE A 114 -6.37 -7.45 -12.96
N ASP A 115 -5.47 -8.38 -12.64
CA ASP A 115 -4.10 -8.13 -12.23
C ASP A 115 -3.17 -9.24 -12.77
N ASP A 116 -1.90 -9.24 -12.33
CA ASP A 116 -0.93 -10.24 -12.78
C ASP A 116 -1.25 -11.67 -12.35
N HIS A 117 -2.12 -11.87 -11.36
CA HIS A 117 -2.40 -13.16 -10.72
C HIS A 117 -3.85 -13.63 -10.92
N THR A 118 -4.74 -12.74 -11.37
CA THR A 118 -6.17 -13.02 -11.52
C THR A 118 -6.57 -12.87 -12.98
N ILE A 119 -6.75 -14.03 -13.61
CA ILE A 119 -7.17 -14.16 -15.01
C ILE A 119 -8.50 -14.89 -15.06
N ILE A 120 -9.48 -14.27 -15.71
CA ILE A 120 -10.77 -14.87 -16.00
C ILE A 120 -10.77 -15.28 -17.47
N SER A 121 -11.14 -16.53 -17.76
CA SER A 121 -11.08 -17.07 -19.11
C SER A 121 -12.27 -17.98 -19.45
N PRO A 122 -12.88 -17.83 -20.63
CA PRO A 122 -13.83 -18.81 -21.17
C PRO A 122 -13.14 -20.10 -21.65
N LEU A 123 -11.80 -20.08 -21.82
CA LEU A 123 -11.03 -21.22 -22.32
C LEU A 123 -10.76 -22.30 -21.24
N GLY A 124 -10.94 -21.95 -19.96
CA GLY A 124 -10.78 -22.88 -18.84
C GLY A 124 -10.46 -22.15 -17.53
N ASN A 125 -10.31 -22.91 -16.45
CA ASN A 125 -9.83 -22.38 -15.18
C ASN A 125 -8.32 -22.07 -15.28
N LEU A 126 -7.94 -20.81 -15.05
CA LEU A 126 -6.56 -20.33 -15.10
C LEU A 126 -6.05 -19.81 -13.73
N ASP A 127 -6.65 -20.23 -12.61
CA ASP A 127 -6.40 -19.68 -11.27
C ASP A 127 -4.92 -19.81 -10.81
N ASN A 128 -4.16 -20.75 -11.37
CA ASN A 128 -2.75 -20.99 -11.04
C ASN A 128 -1.77 -20.35 -12.04
N CYS A 129 -2.26 -19.50 -12.94
CA CYS A 129 -1.48 -18.96 -14.05
C CYS A 129 -1.46 -17.43 -14.01
N THR A 130 -0.30 -16.86 -14.30
CA THR A 130 -0.05 -15.42 -14.23
C THR A 130 -0.05 -14.79 -15.61
N SER A 131 -0.57 -13.58 -15.77
CA SER A 131 -0.71 -12.93 -17.08
C SER A 131 0.64 -12.74 -17.80
N SER A 132 1.74 -12.65 -17.04
CA SER A 132 3.10 -12.43 -17.52
C SER A 132 3.77 -13.67 -18.12
N THR A 133 3.33 -14.90 -17.83
CA THR A 133 3.98 -16.13 -18.33
C THR A 133 3.67 -16.39 -19.81
N GLY A 134 2.56 -15.85 -20.33
CA GLY A 134 2.11 -16.07 -21.71
C GLY A 134 1.61 -17.50 -22.00
N SER A 135 1.58 -18.39 -21.01
CA SER A 135 1.05 -19.74 -21.17
C SER A 135 0.61 -20.37 -19.85
N CYS A 136 -0.38 -21.26 -19.94
CA CYS A 136 -0.95 -22.00 -18.83
C CYS A 136 -1.25 -23.44 -19.25
N LEU A 137 -0.65 -24.41 -18.56
CA LEU A 137 -0.87 -25.82 -18.80
C LEU A 137 -2.09 -26.31 -18.01
N LEU A 138 -3.08 -26.85 -18.71
CA LEU A 138 -4.22 -27.55 -18.15
C LEU A 138 -4.03 -29.07 -18.30
N ASN A 139 -4.80 -29.87 -17.57
CA ASN A 139 -4.70 -31.33 -17.62
C ASN A 139 -4.94 -31.91 -19.04
N ASN A 140 -5.73 -31.22 -19.86
CA ASN A 140 -6.16 -31.71 -21.18
C ASN A 140 -5.89 -30.70 -22.32
N ALA A 141 -5.25 -29.58 -22.04
CA ALA A 141 -5.03 -28.52 -23.02
C ALA A 141 -3.91 -27.59 -22.55
N ILE A 142 -3.45 -26.71 -23.43
CA ILE A 142 -2.63 -25.57 -23.06
C ILE A 142 -3.31 -24.30 -23.56
N VAL A 143 -3.32 -23.26 -22.74
CA VAL A 143 -3.79 -21.93 -23.13
C VAL A 143 -2.58 -21.02 -23.27
N THR A 144 -2.43 -20.35 -24.42
CA THR A 144 -1.32 -19.43 -24.70
C THR A 144 -1.86 -18.05 -25.07
N TRP A 145 -1.14 -17.01 -24.67
CA TRP A 145 -1.45 -15.63 -24.99
C TRP A 145 -0.16 -14.82 -25.12
N LYS A 146 -0.22 -13.65 -25.73
CA LYS A 146 0.94 -12.76 -25.79
C LYS A 146 1.05 -12.00 -24.47
N PRO A 147 2.16 -12.12 -23.72
CA PRO A 147 2.34 -11.36 -22.49
C PRO A 147 2.50 -9.88 -22.85
N GLU A 148 1.53 -9.06 -22.48
CA GLU A 148 1.66 -7.61 -22.57
C GLU A 148 2.35 -7.09 -21.31
N ALA A 149 3.61 -6.67 -21.44
CA ALA A 149 4.29 -5.90 -20.41
C ALA A 149 3.73 -4.47 -20.42
N LYS A 150 2.53 -4.28 -19.87
CA LYS A 150 1.93 -2.95 -19.77
C LYS A 150 2.57 -2.23 -18.58
N ALA A 151 3.07 -1.02 -18.82
CA ALA A 151 3.55 -0.16 -17.75
C ALA A 151 2.44 0.03 -16.71
N PRO A 152 2.77 0.13 -15.41
CA PRO A 152 1.77 0.37 -14.38
C PRO A 152 0.99 1.65 -14.74
N SER A 153 -0.29 1.49 -15.01
CA SER A 153 -1.19 2.57 -15.40
C SER A 153 -2.18 2.85 -14.27
N CYS A 154 -2.68 4.08 -14.21
CA CYS A 154 -3.63 4.48 -13.19
C CYS A 154 -4.90 3.61 -13.26
N ARG A 155 -5.16 2.87 -12.17
CA ARG A 155 -6.34 2.01 -12.00
C ARG A 155 -7.63 2.80 -11.76
N LEU A 156 -7.50 4.09 -11.46
CA LEU A 156 -8.63 4.95 -11.13
C LEU A 156 -9.17 5.69 -12.36
N GLU A 157 -10.48 5.91 -12.35
CA GLU A 157 -11.21 6.73 -13.30
C GLU A 157 -12.06 7.76 -12.56
N ALA A 158 -12.18 8.95 -13.14
CA ALA A 158 -13.02 10.00 -12.58
C ALA A 158 -14.50 9.68 -12.87
N ILE A 159 -15.28 9.50 -11.80
CA ILE A 159 -16.73 9.33 -11.91
C ILE A 159 -17.38 10.67 -12.27
N GLY A 160 -16.93 11.75 -11.64
CA GLY A 160 -17.49 13.08 -11.83
C GLY A 160 -16.97 14.11 -10.85
N ILE A 161 -17.40 15.35 -11.04
CA ILE A 161 -17.12 16.49 -10.18
C ILE A 161 -18.43 16.89 -9.52
N PHE A 162 -18.40 17.07 -8.21
CA PHE A 162 -19.58 17.34 -7.40
C PHE A 162 -19.34 18.48 -6.40
N ASP A 163 -20.40 19.17 -6.03
CA ASP A 163 -20.37 20.09 -4.89
C ASP A 163 -20.48 19.29 -3.59
N ALA A 164 -19.58 19.56 -2.65
CA ALA A 164 -19.47 18.80 -1.42
C ALA A 164 -19.36 19.67 -0.16
N LEU A 165 -19.99 19.18 0.90
CA LEU A 165 -19.81 19.68 2.26
C LEU A 165 -18.75 18.82 2.96
N VAL A 166 -17.62 19.44 3.28
CA VAL A 166 -16.47 18.74 3.85
C VAL A 166 -16.27 19.13 5.31
N THR A 167 -16.12 18.10 6.13
CA THR A 167 -15.75 18.19 7.55
C THR A 167 -14.39 17.51 7.75
N LEU A 168 -13.86 17.55 8.97
CA LEU A 168 -12.57 16.90 9.27
C LEU A 168 -12.60 15.37 9.11
N ARG A 169 -13.80 14.77 9.03
CA ARG A 169 -13.99 13.32 9.06
C ARG A 169 -14.83 12.81 7.89
N PHE A 170 -15.81 13.58 7.46
CA PHE A 170 -16.76 13.19 6.41
C PHE A 170 -16.78 14.19 5.27
N VAL A 171 -17.04 13.66 4.08
CA VAL A 171 -17.37 14.39 2.86
C VAL A 171 -18.79 14.01 2.50
N LEU A 172 -19.66 14.99 2.37
CA LEU A 172 -21.05 14.81 1.98
C LEU A 172 -21.22 15.41 0.59
N ILE A 173 -21.82 14.66 -0.32
CA ILE A 173 -22.24 15.13 -1.65
C ILE A 173 -23.77 15.13 -1.63
N PRO A 174 -24.41 16.28 -1.29
CA PRO A 174 -25.84 16.34 -1.04
C PRO A 174 -26.66 15.96 -2.27
N ASP A 175 -26.23 16.41 -3.46
CA ASP A 175 -26.98 16.20 -4.71
C ASP A 175 -27.13 14.73 -5.11
N GLN A 176 -26.31 13.84 -4.55
CA GLN A 176 -26.32 12.40 -4.82
C GLN A 176 -26.67 11.57 -3.57
N ASP A 177 -27.01 12.21 -2.45
CA ASP A 177 -27.21 11.57 -1.15
C ASP A 177 -26.03 10.67 -0.73
N LEU A 178 -24.79 11.03 -1.11
CA LEU A 178 -23.58 10.26 -0.81
C LEU A 178 -22.84 10.86 0.38
N ALA A 179 -22.33 9.98 1.25
CA ALA A 179 -21.48 10.31 2.37
C ALA A 179 -20.25 9.40 2.40
N PHE A 180 -19.08 10.00 2.49
CA PHE A 180 -17.80 9.31 2.56
C PHE A 180 -17.08 9.67 3.87
N GLU A 181 -16.49 8.68 4.54
CA GLU A 181 -15.59 8.90 5.68
C GLU A 181 -14.14 8.81 5.20
N PHE A 182 -13.27 9.71 5.67
CA PHE A 182 -11.84 9.67 5.36
C PHE A 182 -11.16 8.45 6.01
N ASP A 183 -10.37 7.72 5.23
CA ASP A 183 -9.44 6.70 5.72
C ASP A 183 -8.23 7.40 6.38
N GLN A 184 -7.80 6.90 7.54
CA GLN A 184 -6.65 7.44 8.28
C GLN A 184 -5.33 6.82 7.80
N ASP A 185 -5.36 5.77 6.97
CA ASP A 185 -4.16 5.17 6.40
C ASP A 185 -3.62 5.97 5.19
N TYR A 186 -2.77 6.95 5.51
CA TYR A 186 -2.11 7.78 4.52
C TYR A 186 -1.13 7.00 3.61
N LEU A 187 -0.56 5.88 4.09
CA LEU A 187 0.37 5.07 3.27
C LEU A 187 -0.39 4.29 2.20
N LYS A 188 -1.55 3.74 2.57
CA LYS A 188 -2.47 3.10 1.62
C LYS A 188 -2.91 4.08 0.53
N THR A 189 -3.28 5.29 0.91
CA THR A 189 -3.62 6.37 -0.03
C THR A 189 -2.47 6.66 -1.01
N PHE A 190 -1.25 6.80 -0.50
CA PHE A 190 -0.07 7.07 -1.34
C PHE A 190 0.18 5.95 -2.36
N LYS A 191 0.09 4.68 -1.95
CA LYS A 191 0.26 3.53 -2.85
C LYS A 191 -0.80 3.49 -3.96
N THR A 192 -2.05 3.78 -3.62
CA THR A 192 -3.16 3.81 -4.60
C THR A 192 -2.96 4.92 -5.65
N LEU A 193 -2.38 6.06 -5.25
CA LEU A 193 -2.18 7.21 -6.13
C LEU A 193 -0.84 7.19 -6.88
N GLN A 194 0.07 6.25 -6.60
CA GLN A 194 1.46 6.26 -7.08
C GLN A 194 1.60 6.34 -8.62
N PHE A 195 0.63 5.81 -9.37
CA PHE A 195 0.62 5.80 -10.83
C PHE A 195 -0.46 6.70 -11.44
N CYS A 196 -1.07 7.56 -10.63
CA CYS A 196 -2.16 8.43 -11.02
C CYS A 196 -1.72 9.90 -10.90
N GLU A 197 -2.01 10.72 -11.90
CA GLU A 197 -1.76 12.17 -11.87
C GLU A 197 -2.86 12.92 -11.08
N ILE A 198 -3.21 12.40 -9.89
CA ILE A 198 -4.27 12.94 -9.04
C ILE A 198 -3.63 13.72 -7.88
N ASN A 199 -3.76 15.05 -7.95
CA ASN A 199 -3.37 15.93 -6.87
C ASN A 199 -4.47 16.01 -5.80
N GLN A 200 -4.07 16.21 -4.54
CA GLN A 200 -5.02 16.36 -3.42
C GLN A 200 -6.01 15.20 -3.25
N GLY A 201 -5.62 13.97 -3.60
CA GLY A 201 -6.41 12.77 -3.38
C GLY A 201 -6.40 12.29 -1.91
N TYR A 202 -7.58 11.92 -1.41
CA TYR A 202 -7.82 11.32 -0.10
C TYR A 202 -8.62 10.03 -0.27
N LEU A 203 -8.20 8.97 0.41
CA LEU A 203 -8.92 7.70 0.40
C LEU A 203 -10.09 7.75 1.39
N SER A 204 -11.21 7.18 0.97
CA SER A 204 -12.36 6.95 1.83
C SER A 204 -12.41 5.51 2.34
N THR A 205 -13.15 5.28 3.43
CA THR A 205 -13.37 3.94 3.99
C THR A 205 -14.06 2.98 3.01
N SER A 206 -14.83 3.50 2.06
CA SER A 206 -15.46 2.75 0.97
C SER A 206 -14.56 2.54 -0.25
N GLN A 207 -13.25 2.77 -0.13
CA GLN A 207 -12.24 2.61 -1.19
C GLN A 207 -12.37 3.56 -2.39
N HIS A 208 -13.10 4.67 -2.25
CA HIS A 208 -13.14 5.73 -3.26
C HIS A 208 -12.06 6.77 -2.98
N ILE A 209 -11.55 7.40 -4.03
CA ILE A 209 -10.61 8.52 -3.93
C ILE A 209 -11.37 9.83 -4.15
N LEU A 210 -11.17 10.78 -3.24
CA LEU A 210 -11.77 12.11 -3.27
C LEU A 210 -10.65 13.12 -3.46
N ALA A 211 -10.68 13.86 -4.57
CA ALA A 211 -9.71 14.91 -4.86
C ALA A 211 -10.34 16.30 -4.69
N PHE A 212 -9.61 17.22 -4.06
CA PHE A 212 -10.07 18.59 -3.82
C PHE A 212 -9.25 19.59 -4.64
N PRO A 213 -9.70 19.98 -5.84
CA PRO A 213 -8.95 20.87 -6.73
C PRO A 213 -8.86 22.31 -6.21
N ASP A 214 -9.85 22.76 -5.43
CA ASP A 214 -9.89 24.13 -4.87
C ASP A 214 -8.91 24.35 -3.72
N VAL A 215 -8.34 23.26 -3.17
CA VAL A 215 -7.48 23.30 -1.99
C VAL A 215 -6.03 23.41 -2.45
N PRO A 216 -5.24 24.36 -1.91
CA PRO A 216 -3.85 24.52 -2.30
C PRO A 216 -3.06 23.22 -2.19
N SER A 217 -2.31 22.87 -3.24
CA SER A 217 -1.60 21.60 -3.33
C SER A 217 -0.56 21.38 -2.23
N ALA A 218 -0.05 22.46 -1.62
CA ALA A 218 0.90 22.42 -0.51
C ALA A 218 0.26 22.20 0.88
N MET A 219 -1.07 22.29 1.01
CA MET A 219 -1.80 22.22 2.28
C MET A 219 -2.71 20.99 2.32
N MET A 220 -2.92 20.42 3.50
CA MET A 220 -3.87 19.32 3.72
C MET A 220 -5.31 19.85 3.90
N ILE A 221 -6.30 19.07 3.48
CA ILE A 221 -7.73 19.45 3.57
C ILE A 221 -8.16 19.72 5.02
N GLN A 222 -7.64 18.95 5.98
CA GLN A 222 -7.95 19.12 7.40
C GLN A 222 -7.48 20.49 7.90
N ASP A 223 -6.26 20.90 7.50
CA ASP A 223 -5.68 22.18 7.88
C ASP A 223 -6.41 23.34 7.20
N TYR A 224 -6.78 23.17 5.92
CA TYR A 224 -7.60 24.14 5.19
C TYR A 224 -8.96 24.38 5.86
N ILE A 225 -9.61 23.33 6.37
CA ILE A 225 -10.87 23.44 7.13
C ILE A 225 -10.67 24.18 8.45
N ILE A 226 -9.57 23.93 9.15
CA ILE A 226 -9.26 24.58 10.44
C ILE A 226 -9.01 26.08 10.22
N HIS A 227 -8.27 26.45 9.18
CA HIS A 227 -7.98 27.85 8.83
C HIS A 227 -9.23 28.67 8.52
N HIS A 228 -10.22 28.06 7.86
CA HIS A 228 -11.51 28.69 7.59
C HIS A 228 -12.44 28.73 8.81
N GLY A 229 -12.12 28.00 9.88
CA GLY A 229 -12.99 27.84 11.06
C GLY A 229 -12.67 28.74 12.24
N ASP A 230 -11.39 28.98 12.58
CA ASP A 230 -11.06 29.73 13.80
C ASP A 230 -9.66 30.39 13.75
N ARG A 231 -9.61 31.73 13.69
CA ARG A 231 -8.37 32.54 13.71
C ARG A 231 -7.93 32.84 15.14
N ARG A 232 -7.38 31.86 15.86
CA ARG A 232 -6.59 32.17 17.07
C ARG A 232 -5.10 32.12 16.77
N ARG A 233 -4.42 33.26 16.94
CA ARG A 233 -2.95 33.36 16.95
C ARG A 233 -2.40 32.39 17.99
N ARG A 234 -1.81 31.29 17.51
CA ARG A 234 -1.05 30.32 18.31
C ARG A 234 0.33 30.18 17.67
N ASP A 235 1.28 29.63 18.41
CA ASP A 235 2.60 29.27 17.87
C ASP A 235 2.40 28.02 16.98
N VAL A 236 2.10 28.26 15.71
CA VAL A 236 1.81 27.24 14.71
C VAL A 236 3.12 26.77 14.09
N ARG A 237 3.33 25.47 14.09
CA ARG A 237 4.47 24.83 13.42
C ARG A 237 4.00 23.85 12.37
N ASN A 238 4.84 23.64 11.37
CA ASN A 238 4.50 22.83 10.20
C ASN A 238 5.40 21.59 10.15
N ILE A 239 4.81 20.48 9.71
CA ILE A 239 5.52 19.24 9.38
C ILE A 239 5.29 18.96 7.91
N THR A 240 6.37 18.70 7.18
CA THR A 240 6.32 18.34 5.76
C THR A 240 6.29 16.83 5.62
N ARG A 241 5.30 16.33 4.87
CA ARG A 241 5.12 14.91 4.54
C ARG A 241 6.01 14.53 3.34
N PRO A 242 6.30 13.23 3.10
CA PRO A 242 7.12 12.80 1.95
C PRO A 242 6.60 13.22 0.57
N ASP A 243 5.32 13.58 0.44
CA ASP A 243 4.71 14.11 -0.77
C ASP A 243 4.72 15.65 -0.86
N ASN A 244 5.59 16.30 -0.07
CA ASN A 244 5.77 17.76 0.02
C ASN A 244 4.56 18.56 0.54
N ARG A 245 3.52 17.89 1.05
CA ARG A 245 2.41 18.59 1.72
C ARG A 245 2.79 18.97 3.14
N GLN A 246 2.37 20.15 3.57
CA GLN A 246 2.56 20.62 4.94
C GLN A 246 1.28 20.41 5.75
N SER A 247 1.46 19.95 6.99
CA SER A 247 0.40 19.92 7.99
C SER A 247 0.81 20.68 9.24
N GLU A 248 -0.15 21.35 9.85
CA GLU A 248 0.08 22.27 10.95
C GLU A 248 -0.27 21.65 12.30
N TYR A 249 0.48 22.03 13.34
CA TYR A 249 0.15 21.72 14.72
C TYR A 249 0.41 22.91 15.64
N ASN A 250 -0.34 22.97 16.73
CA ASN A 250 -0.19 24.02 17.74
C ASN A 250 0.73 23.54 18.86
N LEU A 251 1.78 24.31 19.13
CA LEU A 251 2.61 24.12 20.32
C LEU A 251 1.95 24.78 21.54
N ILE A 252 2.08 24.17 22.72
CA ILE A 252 1.69 24.79 23.99
C ILE A 252 2.44 26.11 24.22
N SER A 253 1.85 27.02 24.98
CA SER A 253 2.51 28.26 25.35
C SER A 253 3.71 28.02 26.28
N GLU A 254 4.74 28.85 26.10
CA GLU A 254 5.91 28.90 26.99
C GLU A 254 5.48 29.09 28.45
N GLN A 255 6.09 28.33 29.36
CA GLN A 255 5.76 28.36 30.78
C GLN A 255 6.69 29.34 31.54
N PRO A 256 6.27 29.85 32.72
CA PRO A 256 7.16 30.61 33.60
C PRO A 256 8.38 29.78 34.03
N SER A 257 9.52 30.41 34.28
CA SER A 257 10.79 29.72 34.59
C SER A 257 10.65 28.64 35.66
N LEU A 258 11.17 27.45 35.36
CA LEU A 258 11.19 26.27 36.23
C LEU A 258 11.93 26.58 37.54
N ALA A 259 13.02 27.37 37.50
CA ALA A 259 13.77 27.74 38.69
C ALA A 259 12.87 28.50 39.70
N ILE A 260 12.03 29.41 39.20
CA ILE A 260 11.06 30.13 40.03
C ILE A 260 9.99 29.17 40.55
N GLN A 261 9.49 28.25 39.72
CA GLN A 261 8.45 27.30 40.10
C GLN A 261 8.91 26.29 41.18
N VAL A 262 10.14 25.79 41.08
CA VAL A 262 10.68 24.75 41.97
C VAL A 262 11.34 25.34 43.21
N PHE A 263 12.09 26.43 43.05
CA PHE A 263 12.92 27.00 44.11
C PHE A 263 12.43 28.35 44.65
N GLY A 264 11.45 28.99 44.00
CA GLY A 264 10.98 30.32 44.37
C GLY A 264 11.93 31.45 44.00
N THR A 265 13.06 31.15 43.36
CA THR A 265 14.12 32.12 43.01
C THR A 265 14.52 32.00 41.54
N LYS A 266 14.93 33.13 40.93
CA LYS A 266 15.49 33.14 39.57
C LYS A 266 16.86 32.47 39.48
N ALA A 267 17.63 32.49 40.56
CA ALA A 267 18.91 31.79 40.62
C ALA A 267 18.68 30.30 40.88
N THR A 268 19.39 29.45 40.13
CA THR A 268 19.43 28.01 40.36
C THR A 268 20.34 27.72 41.55
N PRO A 269 19.83 27.16 42.67
CA PRO A 269 20.68 26.76 43.77
C PRO A 269 21.61 25.61 43.35
N ASN A 270 22.72 25.44 44.06
CA ASN A 270 23.64 24.33 43.86
C ASN A 270 22.99 23.05 44.44
N PHE A 271 22.86 21.98 43.66
CA PHE A 271 22.29 20.70 44.09
C PHE A 271 23.03 19.49 43.50
N GLU A 272 22.97 18.34 44.18
CA GLU A 272 23.58 17.10 43.72
C GLU A 272 22.76 16.48 42.57
N THR A 273 23.44 16.02 41.52
CA THR A 273 22.84 15.47 40.30
C THR A 273 23.08 13.97 40.11
N ASN A 274 23.96 13.39 40.95
CA ASN A 274 24.40 11.99 40.88
C ASN A 274 24.60 11.43 42.30
N PRO A 275 23.50 11.12 43.02
CA PRO A 275 22.11 11.16 42.59
C PRO A 275 21.40 12.47 42.96
N ILE A 276 20.26 12.74 42.32
CA ILE A 276 19.38 13.86 42.70
C ILE A 276 18.70 13.52 44.04
N THR A 277 19.03 14.30 45.08
CA THR A 277 18.51 14.12 46.45
C THR A 277 17.56 15.25 46.89
N ASP A 278 17.49 16.37 46.17
CA ASP A 278 16.62 17.50 46.53
C ASP A 278 15.14 17.10 46.42
N SER A 279 14.43 17.14 47.56
CA SER A 279 13.01 16.79 47.66
C SER A 279 12.11 17.56 46.68
N ARG A 280 12.42 18.82 46.37
CA ARG A 280 11.64 19.66 45.44
C ARG A 280 11.79 19.16 44.01
N LEU A 281 13.00 18.77 43.63
CA LEU A 281 13.28 18.17 42.33
C LEU A 281 12.67 16.78 42.21
N LEU A 282 12.75 15.96 43.26
CA LEU A 282 12.11 14.64 43.30
C LEU A 282 10.58 14.74 43.17
N GLN A 283 9.97 15.74 43.79
CA GLN A 283 8.54 16.02 43.62
C GLN A 283 8.21 16.44 42.18
N ALA A 284 9.02 17.30 41.55
CA ALA A 284 8.84 17.67 40.15
C ALA A 284 9.01 16.47 39.21
N ILE A 285 10.03 15.63 39.44
CA ILE A 285 10.29 14.38 38.72
C ILE A 285 9.08 13.45 38.79
N LYS A 286 8.51 13.27 39.98
CA LYS A 286 7.31 12.44 40.18
C LYS A 286 6.09 13.04 39.50
N THR A 287 5.88 14.36 39.63
CA THR A 287 4.72 15.07 39.07
C THR A 287 4.67 14.97 37.56
N TRP A 288 5.83 15.11 36.89
CA TRP A 288 5.94 15.08 35.43
C TRP A 288 6.34 13.72 34.86
N ASN A 289 6.38 12.68 35.71
CA ASN A 289 6.74 11.30 35.34
C ASN A 289 8.04 11.22 34.53
N VAL A 290 9.11 11.82 35.05
CA VAL A 290 10.41 11.87 34.37
C VAL A 290 11.10 10.51 34.46
N THR A 291 11.28 9.83 33.33
CA THR A 291 11.94 8.52 33.27
C THR A 291 13.43 8.64 32.95
N HIS A 292 14.21 7.58 33.24
CA HIS A 292 15.63 7.51 32.86
C HIS A 292 15.88 7.71 31.37
N GLN A 293 14.94 7.30 30.52
CA GLN A 293 15.02 7.53 29.07
C GLN A 293 15.01 9.04 28.75
N ILE A 294 14.27 9.86 29.50
CA ILE A 294 14.25 11.31 29.31
C ILE A 294 15.57 11.93 29.77
N PHE A 295 16.16 11.47 30.88
CA PHE A 295 17.50 11.90 31.30
C PHE A 295 18.59 11.52 30.30
N SER A 296 18.43 10.42 29.55
CA SER A 296 19.38 10.03 28.51
C SER A 296 19.47 11.03 27.35
N ARG A 297 18.50 11.95 27.22
CA ARG A 297 18.50 13.06 26.25
C ARG A 297 19.76 13.93 26.36
N SER A 298 20.32 14.09 27.56
CA SER A 298 21.53 14.90 27.75
C SER A 298 22.73 14.39 26.96
N ARG A 299 22.72 13.13 26.54
CA ARG A 299 23.77 12.51 25.71
C ARG A 299 23.78 13.00 24.27
N LEU A 300 22.69 13.62 23.79
CA LEU A 300 22.56 14.14 22.43
C LEU A 300 23.28 15.49 22.23
N TYR A 301 23.63 16.17 23.32
CA TYR A 301 24.19 17.52 23.30
C TYR A 301 25.63 17.54 23.80
N LYS A 302 26.39 18.60 23.48
CA LYS A 302 27.72 18.83 24.07
C LYS A 302 27.61 18.99 25.60
N THR A 303 28.73 18.77 26.29
CA THR A 303 28.82 18.84 27.77
C THR A 303 28.26 20.14 28.32
N GLU A 304 27.15 20.04 29.07
CA GLU A 304 26.51 21.11 29.83
C GLU A 304 26.77 20.89 31.34
N ASN A 305 26.59 21.94 32.14
CA ASN A 305 26.51 21.78 33.60
C ASN A 305 25.40 20.74 33.93
N GLN A 306 25.75 19.71 34.70
CA GLN A 306 24.83 18.62 35.07
C GLN A 306 23.54 19.12 35.72
N GLN A 307 23.60 20.23 36.47
CA GLN A 307 22.43 20.84 37.12
C GLN A 307 21.47 21.44 36.10
N ILE A 308 22.00 22.18 35.13
CA ILE A 308 21.20 22.77 34.06
C ILE A 308 20.60 21.66 33.20
N SER A 309 21.38 20.62 32.91
CA SER A 309 20.89 19.43 32.19
C SER A 309 19.74 18.73 32.92
N ALA A 310 19.84 18.57 34.25
CA ALA A 310 18.75 18.01 35.07
C ALA A 310 17.48 18.87 35.02
N LEU A 311 17.61 20.20 35.17
CA LEU A 311 16.47 21.13 35.09
C LEU A 311 15.85 21.18 33.70
N ARG A 312 16.68 21.21 32.64
CA ARG A 312 16.24 21.16 31.24
C ARG A 312 15.47 19.88 30.95
N THR A 313 15.88 18.76 31.53
CA THR A 313 15.19 17.46 31.42
C THR A 313 13.82 17.49 32.09
N ILE A 314 13.74 17.98 33.33
CA ILE A 314 12.47 18.13 34.05
C ILE A 314 11.53 19.06 33.28
N ARG A 315 12.05 20.16 32.75
CA ARG A 315 11.29 21.12 31.96
C ARG A 315 10.75 20.54 30.67
N TYR A 316 11.56 19.77 29.95
CA TYR A 316 11.11 19.05 28.76
C TYR A 316 9.96 18.10 29.10
N ALA A 317 10.05 17.37 30.21
CA ALA A 317 8.99 16.46 30.63
C ALA A 317 7.68 17.20 30.98
N GLU A 318 7.76 18.35 31.64
CA GLU A 318 6.60 19.22 31.86
C GLU A 318 5.93 19.59 30.53
N TYR A 319 6.70 20.14 29.58
CA TYR A 319 6.17 20.52 28.27
C TYR A 319 5.57 19.33 27.52
N ARG A 320 6.24 18.17 27.53
CA ARG A 320 5.74 16.93 26.94
C ARG A 320 4.38 16.52 27.52
N VAL A 321 4.25 16.48 28.84
CA VAL A 321 3.00 16.08 29.51
C VAL A 321 1.87 17.05 29.16
N ARG A 322 2.14 18.36 29.22
CA ARG A 322 1.16 19.40 28.88
C ARG A 322 0.72 19.32 27.41
N GLN A 323 1.65 19.10 26.48
CA GLN A 323 1.34 18.95 25.06
C GLN A 323 0.49 17.70 24.79
N LEU A 324 0.82 16.57 25.42
CA LEU A 324 0.01 15.35 25.32
C LEU A 324 -1.40 15.57 25.88
N GLN A 325 -1.54 16.24 27.02
CA GLN A 325 -2.85 16.60 27.58
C GLN A 325 -3.63 17.53 26.64
N GLN A 326 -2.96 18.48 25.99
CA GLN A 326 -3.59 19.32 24.98
C GLN A 326 -4.11 18.48 23.81
N PHE A 327 -3.32 17.54 23.26
CA PHE A 327 -3.81 16.66 22.20
C PHE A 327 -4.99 15.81 22.64
N THR A 328 -4.97 15.23 23.85
CA THR A 328 -6.13 14.50 24.40
C THR A 328 -7.37 15.39 24.54
N SER A 329 -7.20 16.68 24.84
CA SER A 329 -8.31 17.64 24.88
C SER A 329 -8.85 17.98 23.49
N VAL A 330 -7.96 18.06 22.49
CA VAL A 330 -8.34 18.30 21.09
C VAL A 330 -9.08 17.10 20.54
N GLU A 331 -8.59 15.87 20.78
CA GLU A 331 -9.23 14.61 20.35
C GLU A 331 -10.69 14.49 20.79
N LYS A 332 -11.05 15.05 21.95
CA LYS A 332 -12.44 15.07 22.44
C LYS A 332 -13.36 15.96 21.61
N THR A 333 -12.82 16.97 20.93
CA THR A 333 -13.59 17.95 20.16
C THR A 333 -13.50 17.72 18.66
N ARG A 334 -12.34 17.26 18.16
CA ARG A 334 -12.11 16.94 16.75
C ARG A 334 -11.03 15.86 16.60
N PRO A 335 -11.00 15.12 15.47
CA PRO A 335 -9.83 14.30 15.15
C PRO A 335 -8.57 15.15 15.04
N LEU A 336 -7.43 14.58 15.44
CA LEU A 336 -6.11 15.20 15.29
C LEU A 336 -5.72 15.30 13.81
N THR A 337 -5.00 16.37 13.47
CA THR A 337 -4.38 16.50 12.14
C THR A 337 -3.21 15.52 11.99
N TYR A 338 -2.73 15.34 10.77
CA TYR A 338 -1.56 14.49 10.50
C TYR A 338 -0.35 14.91 11.35
N ALA A 339 -0.04 16.22 11.40
CA ALA A 339 1.07 16.72 12.19
C ALA A 339 0.88 16.48 13.69
N GLU A 340 -0.33 16.71 14.22
CA GLU A 340 -0.65 16.45 15.62
C GLU A 340 -0.52 14.96 15.98
N GLN A 341 -0.99 14.05 15.11
CA GLN A 341 -0.84 12.60 15.31
C GLN A 341 0.63 12.16 15.31
N MET A 342 1.44 12.68 14.38
CA MET A 342 2.87 12.38 14.32
C MET A 342 3.60 12.87 15.57
N ILE A 343 3.38 14.11 15.99
CA ILE A 343 4.00 14.65 17.21
C ILE A 343 3.50 13.93 18.46
N GLN A 344 2.22 13.60 18.56
CA GLN A 344 1.70 12.82 19.68
C GLN A 344 2.40 11.45 19.75
N ARG A 345 2.55 10.77 18.61
CA ARG A 345 3.31 9.51 18.52
C ARG A 345 4.75 9.71 18.97
N ASP A 346 5.46 10.68 18.41
CA ASP A 346 6.87 10.91 18.72
C ASP A 346 7.10 11.29 20.19
N LEU A 347 6.21 12.11 20.77
CA LEU A 347 6.22 12.42 22.20
C LEU A 347 5.90 11.19 23.05
N SER A 348 5.04 10.28 22.60
CA SER A 348 4.71 9.06 23.35
C SER A 348 5.84 8.03 23.33
N THR A 349 6.52 7.85 22.18
CA THR A 349 7.51 6.79 21.96
C THR A 349 8.97 7.25 22.10
N GLY A 350 9.25 8.55 22.04
CA GLY A 350 10.62 9.05 21.93
C GLY A 350 10.88 10.46 22.46
N LEU A 351 12.01 11.02 22.02
CA LEU A 351 12.46 12.36 22.33
C LEU A 351 12.33 13.22 21.08
N THR A 352 11.76 14.41 21.22
CA THR A 352 11.51 15.35 20.12
C THR A 352 12.22 16.66 20.38
N ASP A 353 12.60 17.37 19.31
CA ASP A 353 13.28 18.66 19.33
C ASP A 353 12.29 19.86 19.28
N ILE A 354 10.99 19.60 19.26
CA ILE A 354 9.96 20.64 19.09
C ILE A 354 10.01 21.71 20.19
N PHE A 355 10.46 21.38 21.39
CA PHE A 355 10.57 22.31 22.51
C PHE A 355 11.94 22.99 22.64
N ASP A 356 12.90 22.70 21.74
CA ASP A 356 14.29 23.17 21.90
C ASP A 356 14.38 24.69 21.94
N ASN A 357 13.54 25.39 21.17
CA ASN A 357 13.48 26.86 21.23
C ASN A 357 13.10 27.38 22.63
N TYR A 358 12.13 26.75 23.31
CA TYR A 358 11.72 27.15 24.67
C TYR A 358 12.78 26.79 25.70
N LEU A 359 13.39 25.61 25.56
CA LEU A 359 14.47 25.17 26.44
C LEU A 359 15.72 26.05 26.28
N ASN A 360 16.03 26.48 25.06
CA ASN A 360 17.16 27.35 24.77
C ASN A 360 16.94 28.78 25.25
N ALA A 361 15.71 29.29 25.20
CA ALA A 361 15.36 30.58 25.77
C ALA A 361 15.54 30.61 27.30
N GLU A 362 15.22 29.50 27.98
CA GLU A 362 15.28 29.41 29.44
C GLU A 362 16.69 29.07 29.98
N PHE A 363 17.39 28.13 29.35
CA PHE A 363 18.64 27.56 29.86
C PHE A 363 19.87 27.89 29.00
N GLY A 364 19.69 28.61 27.90
CA GLY A 364 20.74 28.92 26.93
C GLY A 364 20.83 27.90 25.79
N GLN A 365 21.44 28.32 24.68
CA GLN A 365 21.54 27.53 23.45
C GLN A 365 22.48 26.34 23.62
N LEU A 366 21.99 25.13 23.31
CA LEU A 366 22.81 23.92 23.24
C LEU A 366 23.18 23.58 21.81
N VAL A 367 24.42 23.13 21.63
CA VAL A 367 24.93 22.64 20.34
C VAL A 367 24.78 21.12 20.30
N LEU A 368 24.12 20.62 19.24
CA LEU A 368 24.03 19.19 18.95
C LEU A 368 25.41 18.58 18.75
N ARG A 369 25.60 17.34 19.19
CA ARG A 369 26.88 16.63 19.04
C ARG A 369 27.02 16.09 17.61
N GLU A 370 28.21 16.21 17.03
CA GLU A 370 28.53 15.55 15.76
C GLU A 370 28.65 14.03 15.96
N LEU A 371 28.12 13.25 15.01
CA LEU A 371 28.17 11.79 15.00
C LEU A 371 29.64 11.32 14.92
N GLY A 372 30.17 10.74 16.01
CA GLY A 372 31.53 10.16 16.05
C GLY A 372 32.32 10.37 17.35
N ASN A 373 31.79 11.10 18.32
CA ASN A 373 32.53 11.50 19.53
C ASN A 373 32.16 10.57 20.73
N MET A 374 33.14 9.82 21.26
CA MET A 374 32.90 8.69 22.21
C MET A 374 32.80 9.05 23.70
N ASP A 375 33.04 10.30 24.11
CA ASP A 375 32.95 10.71 25.52
C ASP A 375 31.52 11.12 25.90
N TYR A 376 30.68 10.18 26.34
CA TYR A 376 29.30 10.48 26.71
C TYR A 376 29.22 11.22 28.06
N PRO A 377 28.55 12.38 28.15
CA PRO A 377 28.27 12.99 29.45
C PRO A 377 27.41 12.04 30.28
N THR A 378 27.78 11.86 31.55
CA THR A 378 27.02 11.04 32.50
C THR A 378 25.67 11.71 32.72
N PRO A 379 24.54 11.07 32.37
CA PRO A 379 23.23 11.66 32.61
C PRO A 379 22.97 11.75 34.12
N PRO A 380 22.20 12.74 34.59
CA PRO A 380 21.75 12.79 35.98
C PRO A 380 21.01 11.50 36.34
N THR A 381 21.17 11.05 37.59
CA THR A 381 20.60 9.79 38.07
C THR A 381 19.72 10.00 39.29
N ILE A 382 18.68 9.16 39.42
CA ILE A 382 17.80 9.11 40.58
C ILE A 382 18.08 7.78 41.29
N HIS A 383 18.09 7.77 42.63
CA HIS A 383 18.13 6.51 43.38
C HIS A 383 16.83 5.74 43.16
N GLN A 384 16.92 4.52 42.61
CA GLN A 384 15.83 3.55 42.64
C GLN A 384 15.76 2.97 44.07
N TYR A 385 14.65 3.23 44.75
CA TYR A 385 14.21 2.45 45.91
C TYR A 385 13.00 1.61 45.51
#